data_AF-A0A2D8R1H4-F1
#
_entry.id   AF-A0A2D8R1H4-F1
#
_cell.length_a   1.000
_cell.length_b   1.000
_cell.length_c   1.000
_cell.angle_alpha   90.00
_cell.angle_beta   90.00
_cell.angle_gamma   90.00
#
_symmetry.space_group_name_H-M   'P 1'
#
loop_
_entity.id
_entity.type
_entity.pdbx_description
1 polymer ?
#
loop_
_entity_poly.entity_id
_entity_poly.type
_entity_poly.pdbx_seq_one_letter_code
_entity_poly.pdbx_strand_id
1 'polypeptide(L)'
;AQARQAFETAVSLAPDHALAHVGLGEMLLRENRPREAEVVLRKVVDLDPDLAAAHKNLGLAAAATGRFQEAVHHVRRALALSPNTVSFHYSLASILREADRREEAEEELHRILQRWPSHPGAAQALAALGGSR
;
A
#
# COMPACT_ATOMS: atom_id res chain seq x y z
N ALA A 1 -8.45 -14.51 12.01
CA ALA A 1 -7.87 -15.54 12.90
C ALA A 1 -7.12 -16.63 12.12
N GLN A 2 -7.79 -17.49 11.33
CA GLN A 2 -7.13 -18.63 10.64
C GLN A 2 -6.02 -18.23 9.65
N ALA A 3 -6.22 -17.18 8.84
CA ALA A 3 -5.22 -16.73 7.87
C ALA A 3 -3.93 -16.21 8.53
N ARG A 4 -4.04 -15.45 9.62
CA ARG A 4 -2.88 -14.97 10.37
C ARG A 4 -2.07 -16.13 10.95
N GLN A 5 -2.73 -17.10 11.58
CA GLN A 5 -2.06 -18.27 12.15
C GLN A 5 -1.36 -19.11 11.07
N ALA A 6 -1.94 -19.22 9.87
CA ALA A 6 -1.31 -19.89 8.74
C ALA A 6 -0.04 -19.16 8.28
N PHE A 7 -0.06 -17.82 8.19
CA PHE A 7 1.13 -17.04 7.86
C PHE A 7 2.19 -17.05 8.97
N GLU A 8 1.80 -17.00 10.25
CA GLU A 8 2.74 -17.14 11.37
C GLU A 8 3.43 -18.51 11.36
N THR A 9 2.69 -19.57 11.06
CA THR A 9 3.25 -20.91 10.89
C THR A 9 4.20 -20.95 9.68
N ALA A 10 3.81 -20.38 8.55
CA ALA A 10 4.66 -20.33 7.36
C ALA A 10 5.96 -19.55 7.60
N VAL A 11 5.88 -18.42 8.31
CA VAL A 11 7.03 -17.61 8.72
C VAL A 11 7.93 -18.38 9.69
N SER A 12 7.37 -19.18 10.60
CA SER A 12 8.14 -20.02 11.53
C SER A 12 8.86 -21.16 10.80
N LEU A 13 8.19 -21.80 9.83
CA LEU A 13 8.75 -22.91 9.05
C LEU A 13 9.78 -22.45 8.01
N ALA A 14 9.63 -21.24 7.46
CA ALA A 14 10.53 -20.66 6.49
C ALA A 14 10.78 -19.17 6.80
N PRO A 15 11.71 -18.87 7.74
CA PRO A 15 11.97 -17.50 8.21
C PRO A 15 12.41 -16.52 7.13
N ASP A 16 12.93 -17.02 6.01
CA ASP A 16 13.45 -16.22 4.89
C ASP A 16 12.47 -16.19 3.70
N HIS A 17 11.26 -16.75 3.85
CA HIS A 17 10.25 -16.73 2.81
C HIS A 17 9.54 -15.36 2.76
N ALA A 18 10.06 -14.46 1.91
CA ALA A 18 9.55 -13.09 1.74
C ALA A 18 8.01 -12.99 1.55
N LEU A 19 7.41 -13.82 0.68
CA LEU A 19 5.95 -13.78 0.44
C LEU A 19 5.10 -14.17 1.67
N ALA A 20 5.58 -15.08 2.53
CA ALA A 20 4.87 -15.44 3.75
C ALA A 20 4.80 -14.26 4.73
N HIS A 21 5.90 -13.51 4.84
CA HIS A 21 5.97 -12.27 5.61
C HIS A 21 5.09 -11.16 5.01
N VAL A 22 5.02 -11.02 3.67
CA VAL A 22 4.07 -10.08 3.04
C VAL A 22 2.62 -10.42 3.42
N GLY A 23 2.25 -11.69 3.36
CA GLY A 23 0.91 -12.15 3.74
C GLY A 23 0.60 -11.84 5.21
N LEU A 24 1.55 -12.08 6.12
CA LEU A 24 1.42 -11.73 7.53
C LEU A 24 1.25 -10.21 7.72
N GLY A 25 2.10 -9.40 7.09
CA GLY A 25 2.02 -7.94 7.13
C GLY A 25 0.69 -7.41 6.62
N GLU A 26 0.16 -7.98 5.54
CA GLU A 26 -1.16 -7.64 5.02
C GLU A 26 -2.28 -7.99 6.01
N MET A 27 -2.22 -9.16 6.66
CA MET A 27 -3.20 -9.53 7.68
C MET A 27 -3.16 -8.58 8.88
N LEU A 28 -1.96 -8.19 9.33
CA LEU A 28 -1.79 -7.23 10.42
C LEU A 28 -2.39 -5.86 10.08
N LEU A 29 -2.25 -5.40 8.83
CA LEU A 29 -2.93 -4.18 8.37
C LEU A 29 -4.46 -4.31 8.42
N ARG A 30 -5.01 -5.44 7.97
CA ARG A 30 -6.46 -5.70 8.04
C ARG A 30 -6.98 -5.79 9.48
N GLU A 31 -6.15 -6.21 10.42
CA GLU A 31 -6.44 -6.24 11.86
C GLU A 31 -6.21 -4.87 12.54
N ASN A 32 -5.95 -3.81 11.78
CA ASN A 32 -5.63 -2.47 12.30
C ASN A 32 -4.41 -2.45 13.24
N ARG A 33 -3.39 -3.25 12.92
CA ARG A 33 -2.11 -3.36 13.67
C ARG A 33 -0.93 -2.88 12.82
N PRO A 34 -0.92 -1.60 12.40
CA PRO A 34 0.03 -1.10 11.40
C PRO A 34 1.49 -1.10 11.88
N ARG A 35 1.74 -0.88 13.18
CA ARG A 35 3.11 -0.90 13.73
C ARG A 35 3.73 -2.30 13.66
N GLU A 36 2.93 -3.34 13.91
CA GLU A 36 3.41 -4.72 13.82
C GLU A 36 3.57 -5.15 12.36
N ALA A 37 2.66 -4.71 11.48
CA ALA A 37 2.80 -4.92 10.05
C ALA A 37 4.13 -4.34 9.53
N GLU A 38 4.49 -3.12 9.95
CA GLU A 38 5.73 -2.48 9.54
C GLU A 38 6.97 -3.31 9.90
N VAL A 39 7.05 -3.84 11.13
CA VAL A 39 8.18 -4.67 11.57
C VAL A 39 8.34 -5.90 10.65
N VAL A 40 7.24 -6.59 10.37
CA VAL A 40 7.26 -7.78 9.49
C VAL A 40 7.63 -7.38 8.05
N LEU A 41 7.07 -6.30 7.54
CA LEU A 41 7.28 -5.86 6.15
C LEU A 41 8.67 -5.26 5.92
N ARG A 42 9.33 -4.67 6.93
CA ARG A 42 10.74 -4.25 6.82
C ARG A 42 11.65 -5.46 6.62
N LYS A 43 11.40 -6.56 7.34
CA LYS A 43 12.12 -7.83 7.11
C LYS A 43 11.94 -8.32 5.67
N VAL A 44 10.77 -8.13 5.08
CA VAL A 44 10.57 -8.46 3.66
C VAL A 44 11.48 -7.65 2.75
N VAL A 45 11.56 -6.33 2.96
CA VAL A 45 12.43 -5.45 2.16
C VAL A 45 13.91 -5.77 2.37
N ASP A 46 14.30 -6.22 3.56
CA ASP A 46 15.67 -6.67 3.83
C ASP A 46 16.00 -7.98 3.08
N LEU A 47 15.03 -8.88 2.92
CA LEU A 47 15.17 -10.15 2.20
C LEU A 47 15.06 -9.99 0.67
N ASP A 48 14.13 -9.16 0.23
CA ASP A 48 13.83 -8.87 -1.18
C ASP A 48 13.47 -7.39 -1.36
N PRO A 49 14.46 -6.53 -1.65
CA PRO A 49 14.27 -5.10 -1.82
C PRO A 49 13.38 -4.72 -3.01
N ASP A 50 13.22 -5.61 -3.99
CA ASP A 50 12.48 -5.35 -5.23
C ASP A 50 11.05 -5.91 -5.17
N LEU A 51 10.61 -6.43 -4.02
CA LEU A 51 9.26 -6.92 -3.84
C LEU A 51 8.26 -5.77 -3.70
N ALA A 52 7.67 -5.36 -4.83
CA ALA A 52 6.76 -4.22 -4.91
C ALA A 52 5.58 -4.27 -3.91
N ALA A 53 5.05 -5.47 -3.65
CA ALA A 53 3.97 -5.67 -2.68
C ALA A 53 4.38 -5.29 -1.24
N ALA A 54 5.63 -5.55 -0.87
CA ALA A 54 6.18 -5.19 0.45
C ALA A 54 6.22 -3.68 0.63
N HIS A 55 6.75 -2.97 -0.37
CA HIS A 55 6.77 -1.51 -0.39
C HIS A 55 5.36 -0.91 -0.34
N LYS A 56 4.41 -1.41 -1.12
CA LYS A 56 3.02 -0.91 -1.06
C LYS A 56 2.42 -1.12 0.35
N ASN A 57 2.62 -2.27 0.97
CA ASN A 57 2.10 -2.53 2.31
C ASN A 57 2.83 -1.74 3.40
N LEU A 58 4.15 -1.49 3.29
CA LEU A 58 4.87 -0.54 4.17
C LEU A 58 4.30 0.87 4.04
N GLY A 59 3.97 1.28 2.82
CA GLY A 59 3.33 2.56 2.57
C GLY A 59 2.00 2.70 3.32
N LEU A 60 1.16 1.66 3.25
CA LEU A 60 -0.11 1.62 4.01
C LEU A 60 0.11 1.63 5.53
N ALA A 61 1.10 0.88 6.03
CA ALA A 61 1.44 0.85 7.46
C ALA A 61 1.90 2.23 7.97
N ALA A 62 2.75 2.91 7.20
CA ALA A 62 3.23 4.25 7.51
C ALA A 62 2.08 5.27 7.49
N ALA A 63 1.19 5.22 6.49
CA ALA A 63 0.03 6.11 6.40
C ALA A 63 -0.92 5.93 7.60
N ALA A 64 -1.23 4.68 7.97
CA ALA A 64 -2.06 4.36 9.13
C ALA A 64 -1.46 4.84 10.47
N THR A 65 -0.18 5.23 10.49
CA THR A 65 0.49 5.82 11.66
C THR A 65 0.81 7.31 11.48
N GLY A 66 0.24 7.96 10.46
CA GLY A 66 0.41 9.40 10.19
C GLY A 66 1.73 9.78 9.50
N ARG A 67 2.58 8.81 9.13
CA ARG A 67 3.87 9.05 8.48
C ARG A 67 3.70 9.14 6.96
N PHE A 68 2.99 10.16 6.51
CA PHE A 68 2.58 10.28 5.11
C PHE A 68 3.75 10.43 4.12
N GLN A 69 4.86 11.08 4.51
CA GLN A 69 6.02 11.22 3.63
C GLN A 69 6.71 9.85 3.38
N GLU A 70 6.90 9.06 4.44
CA GLU A 70 7.40 7.69 4.34
C GLU A 70 6.44 6.81 3.54
N ALA A 71 5.14 7.00 3.75
CA ALA A 71 4.11 6.28 3.03
C ALA A 71 4.18 6.52 1.51
N VAL A 72 4.24 7.78 1.08
CA VAL A 72 4.37 8.16 -0.32
C VAL A 72 5.68 7.64 -0.92
N HIS A 73 6.79 7.71 -0.18
CA HIS A 73 8.06 7.16 -0.63
C HIS A 73 7.93 5.68 -0.98
N HIS A 74 7.41 4.86 -0.07
CA HIS A 74 7.29 3.43 -0.29
C HIS A 74 6.32 3.07 -1.42
N VAL A 75 5.16 3.73 -1.52
CA VAL A 75 4.23 3.43 -2.63
C VAL A 75 4.82 3.88 -3.98
N ARG A 76 5.61 4.97 -4.05
CA ARG A 76 6.34 5.33 -5.26
C ARG A 76 7.41 4.30 -5.64
N ARG A 77 8.08 3.66 -4.66
CA ARG A 77 9.00 2.53 -4.95
C ARG A 77 8.23 1.33 -5.51
N ALA A 78 7.06 1.00 -4.96
CA ALA A 78 6.21 -0.05 -5.51
C ALA A 78 5.78 0.23 -6.96
N LEU A 79 5.46 1.49 -7.29
CA LEU A 79 5.16 1.92 -8.65
C LEU A 79 6.39 1.88 -9.57
N ALA A 80 7.58 2.22 -9.09
CA ALA A 80 8.79 2.12 -9.88
C ALA A 80 9.09 0.66 -10.29
N LEU A 81 8.81 -0.29 -9.39
CA LEU A 81 8.97 -1.73 -9.63
C LEU A 81 7.85 -2.30 -10.51
N SER A 82 6.62 -1.82 -10.35
CA SER A 82 5.45 -2.26 -11.11
C SER A 82 4.57 -1.08 -11.53
N PRO A 83 4.92 -0.36 -12.61
CA PRO A 83 4.32 0.93 -12.98
C PRO A 83 2.88 0.83 -13.51
N ASN A 84 2.42 -0.37 -13.86
CA ASN A 84 1.08 -0.58 -14.42
C ASN A 84 0.08 -1.13 -13.39
N THR A 85 0.43 -1.17 -12.10
CA THR A 85 -0.42 -1.75 -11.06
C THR A 85 -1.41 -0.70 -10.53
N VAL A 86 -2.67 -0.81 -10.98
CA VAL A 86 -3.78 0.11 -10.58
C VAL A 86 -3.86 0.32 -9.08
N SER A 87 -3.76 -0.77 -8.31
CA SER A 87 -3.90 -0.72 -6.86
C SER A 87 -2.82 0.13 -6.19
N PHE A 88 -1.65 0.31 -6.82
CA PHE A 88 -0.57 1.14 -6.29
C PHE A 88 -0.83 2.62 -6.55
N HIS A 89 -1.28 2.98 -7.76
CA HIS A 89 -1.75 4.35 -8.04
C HIS A 89 -2.91 4.74 -7.12
N TYR A 90 -3.86 3.83 -6.91
CA TYR A 90 -4.99 4.07 -6.02
C TYR A 90 -4.55 4.22 -4.55
N SER A 91 -3.61 3.39 -4.09
CA SER A 91 -3.03 3.54 -2.74
C SER A 91 -2.32 4.89 -2.59
N LEU A 92 -1.53 5.29 -3.60
CA LEU A 92 -0.83 6.58 -3.60
C LEU A 92 -1.82 7.74 -3.55
N ALA A 93 -2.87 7.73 -4.37
CA ALA A 93 -3.91 8.75 -4.35
C ALA A 93 -4.60 8.87 -2.98
N SER A 94 -4.94 7.73 -2.34
CA SER A 94 -5.55 7.75 -0.99
C SER A 94 -4.61 8.37 0.05
N ILE A 95 -3.34 7.96 0.05
CA ILE A 95 -2.32 8.46 0.98
C ILE A 95 -2.09 9.96 0.76
N LEU A 96 -2.00 10.41 -0.50
CA LEU A 96 -1.82 11.82 -0.83
C LEU A 96 -3.01 12.66 -0.35
N ARG A 97 -4.25 12.16 -0.53
CA ARG A 97 -5.45 12.81 0.00
C ARG A 97 -5.42 12.91 1.54
N GLU A 98 -5.05 11.83 2.22
CA GLU A 98 -4.94 11.83 3.69
C GLU A 98 -3.83 12.77 4.19
N ALA A 99 -2.80 12.99 3.37
CA ALA A 99 -1.74 13.96 3.60
C ALA A 99 -2.10 15.40 3.18
N ASP A 100 -3.36 15.67 2.81
CA ASP A 100 -3.87 16.94 2.27
C ASP A 100 -3.16 17.43 0.99
N ARG A 101 -2.51 16.52 0.26
CA ARG A 101 -1.86 16.77 -1.04
C ARG A 101 -2.84 16.49 -2.19
N ARG A 102 -3.93 17.27 -2.21
CA ARG A 102 -5.09 17.02 -3.08
C ARG A 102 -4.75 17.01 -4.57
N GLU A 103 -3.98 17.98 -5.03
CA GLU A 103 -3.60 18.12 -6.45
C GLU A 103 -2.88 16.85 -6.96
N GLU A 104 -1.89 16.36 -6.21
CA GLU A 104 -1.18 15.13 -6.57
C GLU A 104 -2.09 13.89 -6.50
N ALA A 105 -3.06 13.86 -5.57
CA ALA A 105 -4.03 12.78 -5.52
C ALA A 105 -4.93 12.77 -6.77
N GLU A 106 -5.39 13.94 -7.24
CA GLU A 106 -6.16 14.07 -8.48
C GLU A 106 -5.37 13.61 -9.70
N GLU A 107 -4.08 13.95 -9.79
CA GLU A 107 -3.21 13.48 -10.87
C GLU A 107 -3.13 11.95 -10.94
N GLU A 108 -2.93 11.27 -9.82
CA GLU A 108 -2.88 9.80 -9.79
C GLU A 108 -4.23 9.18 -10.16
N LEU A 109 -5.35 9.77 -9.73
CA LEU A 109 -6.69 9.31 -10.10
C LEU A 109 -6.97 9.49 -11.60
N HIS A 110 -6.55 10.61 -12.18
CA HIS A 110 -6.60 10.81 -13.62
C HIS A 110 -5.75 9.79 -14.38
N ARG A 111 -4.55 9.43 -13.90
CA ARG A 111 -3.74 8.36 -14.52
C ARG A 111 -4.47 7.01 -14.52
N ILE A 112 -5.17 6.68 -13.43
CA ILE A 112 -6.01 5.48 -13.39
C ILE A 112 -7.12 5.57 -14.45
N LEU A 113 -7.86 6.68 -14.51
CA LEU A 113 -8.99 6.83 -15.42
C LEU A 113 -8.58 6.95 -16.90
N GLN A 114 -7.40 7.46 -17.20
CA GLN A 114 -6.86 7.47 -18.58
C GLN A 114 -6.70 6.05 -19.13
N ARG A 115 -6.33 5.08 -18.27
CA ARG A 115 -6.06 3.71 -18.68
C ARG A 115 -7.23 2.76 -18.40
N TRP A 116 -8.01 3.03 -17.35
CA TRP A 116 -9.22 2.31 -16.97
C TRP A 116 -10.36 3.31 -16.77
N PRO A 117 -10.97 3.81 -17.87
CA PRO A 117 -12.02 4.84 -17.80
C PRO A 117 -13.23 4.45 -16.95
N SER A 118 -13.50 3.14 -16.85
CA SER A 118 -14.62 2.60 -16.07
C SER A 118 -14.23 2.17 -14.65
N HIS A 119 -13.07 2.58 -14.12
CA HIS A 119 -12.66 2.21 -12.76
C HIS A 119 -13.48 2.97 -11.70
N PRO A 120 -14.47 2.33 -11.04
CA PRO A 120 -15.47 3.05 -10.24
C PRO A 120 -14.86 3.74 -9.02
N GLY A 121 -13.88 3.10 -8.37
CA GLY A 121 -13.23 3.67 -7.19
C GLY A 121 -12.46 4.96 -7.49
N ALA A 122 -11.87 5.06 -8.69
CA ALA A 122 -11.08 6.24 -9.06
C ALA A 122 -12.00 7.42 -9.39
N ALA A 123 -13.08 7.18 -10.13
CA ALA A 123 -14.09 8.19 -10.42
C ALA A 123 -14.76 8.71 -9.14
N GLN A 124 -15.13 7.81 -8.22
CA GLN A 124 -15.72 8.20 -6.93
C GLN A 124 -14.75 9.03 -6.07
N ALA A 125 -13.48 8.61 -5.99
CA ALA A 125 -12.47 9.34 -5.23
C ALA A 125 -12.22 10.75 -5.81
N LEU A 126 -12.21 10.89 -7.13
CA LEU A 126 -12.02 12.18 -7.81
C LEU A 126 -13.21 13.12 -7.56
N ALA A 127 -14.44 12.61 -7.65
CA ALA A 127 -15.65 13.38 -7.34
C ALA A 127 -15.65 13.89 -5.88
N ALA A 128 -15.17 13.07 -4.94
CA ALA A 128 -15.06 13.46 -3.53
C ALA A 128 -14.03 14.58 -3.28
N LEU A 129 -12.97 14.68 -4.09
CA LEU A 129 -11.97 15.75 -4.01
C LEU A 129 -12.52 17.08 -4.54
N GLY A 130 -13.26 17.05 -5.66
CA GLY A 130 -13.83 18.24 -6.31
C GLY A 130 -15.03 18.88 -5.59
N GLY A 131 -15.69 18.16 -4.67
CA GLY A 131 -16.87 18.62 -3.94
C GLY A 131 -16.61 19.55 -2.74
N SER A 132 -15.36 19.95 -2.48
CA SER A 132 -14.98 20.78 -1.31
C SER A 132 -14.92 22.30 -1.60
N ARG A 133 -15.67 22.81 -2.58
CA ARG A 133 -15.67 24.25 -2.94
C ARG A 133 -16.93 24.96 -2.45
#